data_AF-A0A7R9UUR9-F1
#
_entry.id   AF-A0A7R9UUR9-F1
#
_cell.length_a   1.000
_cell.length_b   1.000
_cell.length_c   1.000
_cell.angle_alpha   90.00
_cell.angle_beta   90.00
_cell.angle_gamma   90.00
#
_symmetry.space_group_name_H-M   'P 1'
#
loop_
_entity.id
_entity.type
_entity.pdbx_description
1 polymer ?
#
loop_
_entity_poly.entity_id
_entity_poly.type
_entity_poly.pdbx_seq_one_letter_code
_entity_poly.pdbx_strand_id
1 'polypeptide(L)'
;APLAALRPFVSTRPTDALASLRTGGWFKLICGAANQDVVAIRNLVAVFALAGADCVDMSADPAVLRAARSGVLAAAEVAGALGLPAPRPWLMVSVQDGRDDLHFRKAVIGGACPADCDRPCERVCPADAFRADEAGAWRVLAERCYGCGRCLPVCPYDLLSAE
;
A
#
# COMPACT_ATOMS: atom_id res chain seq x y z
N ALA A 1 -28.04 0.22 -14.58
CA ALA A 1 -27.09 0.83 -15.52
C ALA A 1 -26.63 2.24 -15.07
N PRO A 2 -25.78 2.37 -14.02
CA PRO A 2 -25.12 3.64 -13.68
C PRO A 2 -23.70 3.76 -14.28
N LEU A 3 -23.08 2.63 -14.68
CA LEU A 3 -21.72 2.59 -15.24
C LEU A 3 -21.62 3.14 -16.67
N ALA A 4 -22.72 3.18 -17.43
CA ALA A 4 -22.73 3.69 -18.80
C ALA A 4 -22.61 5.22 -18.89
N ALA A 5 -22.84 5.94 -17.78
CA ALA A 5 -22.75 7.40 -17.71
C ALA A 5 -21.38 7.89 -17.20
N LEU A 6 -20.56 7.00 -16.64
CA LEU A 6 -19.16 7.31 -16.37
C LEU A 6 -18.46 7.31 -17.73
N ARG A 7 -18.18 8.49 -18.27
CA ARG A 7 -17.07 8.60 -19.24
C ARG A 7 -15.85 8.08 -18.49
N PRO A 8 -15.27 6.93 -18.88
CA PRO A 8 -14.07 6.49 -18.21
C PRO A 8 -13.07 7.62 -18.34
N PHE A 9 -12.51 8.08 -17.22
CA PHE A 9 -11.28 8.85 -17.27
C PHE A 9 -10.23 7.85 -17.77
N VAL A 10 -10.18 7.70 -19.09
CA VAL A 10 -9.14 6.94 -19.76
C VAL A 10 -7.97 7.90 -19.79
N SER A 11 -6.98 7.62 -18.94
CA SER A 11 -5.70 8.28 -19.08
C SER A 11 -5.24 8.10 -20.53
N THR A 12 -5.16 9.20 -21.29
CA THR A 12 -4.59 9.21 -22.64
C THR A 12 -3.06 9.11 -22.60
N ARG A 13 -2.49 8.97 -21.41
CA ARG A 13 -1.05 8.81 -21.25
C ARG A 13 -0.59 7.52 -21.92
N PRO A 14 0.58 7.54 -22.56
CA PRO A 14 1.18 6.33 -23.10
C PRO A 14 1.19 5.25 -22.02
N THR A 15 0.76 4.04 -22.35
CA THR A 15 0.92 2.87 -21.46
C THR A 15 2.36 2.35 -21.44
N ASP A 16 3.31 3.18 -21.89
CA ASP A 16 4.74 2.87 -21.95
C ASP A 16 5.46 3.71 -20.90
N ALA A 17 5.85 3.04 -19.82
CA ALA A 17 6.59 3.62 -18.72
C ALA A 17 7.88 4.32 -19.18
N LEU A 18 8.56 3.82 -20.22
CA LEU A 18 9.77 4.43 -20.74
C LEU A 18 9.47 5.75 -21.47
N ALA A 19 8.39 5.81 -22.24
CA ALA A 19 7.92 7.03 -22.86
C ALA A 19 7.52 8.08 -21.81
N SER A 20 6.75 7.68 -20.79
CA SER A 20 6.35 8.55 -19.67
C SER A 20 7.57 9.11 -18.93
N LEU A 21 8.62 8.31 -18.75
CA LEU A 21 9.87 8.76 -18.14
C LEU A 21 10.60 9.80 -19.01
N ARG A 22 10.65 9.59 -20.33
CA ARG A 22 11.32 10.51 -21.28
C ARG A 22 10.60 11.85 -21.43
N THR A 23 9.28 11.86 -21.32
CA THR A 23 8.45 13.07 -21.49
C THR A 23 8.11 13.77 -20.18
N GLY A 24 8.53 13.22 -19.03
CA GLY A 24 8.26 13.78 -17.71
C GLY A 24 6.83 13.54 -17.18
N GLY A 25 6.07 12.64 -17.81
CA GLY A 25 4.69 12.29 -17.45
C GLY A 25 4.54 11.14 -16.44
N TRP A 26 5.64 10.76 -15.79
CA TRP A 26 5.74 9.56 -14.95
C TRP A 26 4.80 9.58 -13.74
N PHE A 27 4.07 8.48 -13.55
CA PHE A 27 3.23 8.24 -12.39
C PHE A 27 3.59 6.95 -11.66
N LYS A 28 4.06 7.13 -10.43
CA LYS A 28 4.42 6.06 -9.50
C LYS A 28 3.34 5.90 -8.44
N LEU A 29 2.81 4.70 -8.29
CA LEU A 29 2.10 4.31 -7.06
C LEU A 29 3.13 3.80 -6.05
N ILE A 30 3.08 4.30 -4.81
CA ILE A 30 3.94 3.85 -3.71
C ILE A 30 3.08 3.10 -2.70
N CYS A 31 3.24 1.79 -2.61
CA CYS A 31 2.55 0.93 -1.63
C CYS A 31 3.34 0.75 -0.33
N GLY A 32 4.62 1.16 -0.29
CA GLY A 32 5.50 1.08 0.88
C GLY A 32 6.38 -0.17 0.90
N ALA A 33 7.65 0.00 1.24
CA ALA A 33 8.67 -1.06 1.25
C ALA A 33 8.40 -2.18 2.28
N ALA A 34 7.77 -1.83 3.40
CA ALA A 34 7.45 -2.76 4.48
C ALA A 34 5.97 -3.20 4.49
N ASN A 35 5.14 -2.68 3.59
CA ASN A 35 3.72 -3.02 3.53
C ASN A 35 3.52 -4.42 2.93
N GLN A 36 2.80 -5.27 3.66
CA GLN A 36 2.50 -6.66 3.32
C GLN A 36 0.99 -6.95 3.30
N ASP A 37 0.14 -5.92 3.31
CA ASP A 37 -1.31 -6.06 3.13
C ASP A 37 -1.63 -6.48 1.69
N VAL A 38 -1.58 -7.78 1.43
CA VAL A 38 -1.75 -8.36 0.09
C VAL A 38 -3.11 -8.02 -0.53
N VAL A 39 -4.16 -7.87 0.27
CA VAL A 39 -5.50 -7.55 -0.22
C VAL A 39 -5.56 -6.10 -0.68
N ALA A 40 -5.09 -5.17 0.16
CA ALA A 40 -5.03 -3.76 -0.20
C ALA A 40 -4.13 -3.54 -1.42
N ILE A 41 -2.95 -4.16 -1.44
CA ILE A 41 -1.99 -4.03 -2.55
C ILE A 41 -2.59 -4.53 -3.87
N ARG A 42 -3.23 -5.70 -3.88
CA ARG A 42 -3.88 -6.22 -5.09
C ARG A 42 -4.93 -5.24 -5.64
N ASN A 43 -5.75 -4.67 -4.75
CA ASN A 43 -6.81 -3.74 -5.14
C ASN A 43 -6.25 -2.38 -5.60
N LEU A 44 -5.26 -1.83 -4.89
CA LEU A 44 -4.57 -0.61 -5.28
C LEU A 44 -3.91 -0.77 -6.64
N VAL A 45 -3.16 -1.86 -6.86
CA VAL A 45 -2.52 -2.13 -8.15
C VAL A 45 -3.56 -2.20 -9.27
N ALA A 46 -4.69 -2.87 -9.06
CA ALA A 46 -5.74 -2.95 -10.07
C ALA A 46 -6.28 -1.56 -10.46
N VAL A 47 -6.62 -0.74 -9.46
CA VAL A 47 -7.19 0.61 -9.68
C VAL A 47 -6.16 1.54 -10.32
N PHE A 48 -4.93 1.57 -9.81
CA PHE A 48 -3.91 2.51 -10.27
C PHE A 48 -3.27 2.09 -11.59
N ALA A 49 -3.22 0.80 -11.91
CA ALA A 49 -2.86 0.34 -13.25
C ALA A 49 -3.88 0.85 -14.29
N LEU A 50 -5.19 0.76 -14.00
CA LEU A 50 -6.24 1.33 -14.85
C LEU A 50 -6.15 2.87 -14.95
N ALA A 51 -5.73 3.54 -13.87
CA ALA A 51 -5.50 4.99 -13.87
C ALA A 51 -4.24 5.43 -14.65
N GLY A 52 -3.45 4.48 -15.16
CA GLY A 52 -2.23 4.73 -15.93
C GLY A 52 -0.99 4.94 -15.08
N ALA A 53 -0.85 4.22 -13.96
CA ALA A 53 0.43 4.13 -13.25
C ALA A 53 1.47 3.47 -14.16
N ASP A 54 2.64 4.10 -14.28
CA ASP A 54 3.79 3.59 -15.02
C ASP A 54 4.60 2.60 -14.18
N CYS A 55 4.55 2.77 -12.86
CA CYS A 55 5.26 1.92 -11.91
C CYS A 55 4.50 1.79 -10.60
N VAL A 56 4.57 0.60 -10.01
CA VAL A 56 4.13 0.34 -8.65
C VAL A 56 5.33 -0.11 -7.82
N ASP A 57 5.54 0.58 -6.69
CA ASP A 57 6.60 0.31 -5.72
C ASP A 57 6.04 -0.35 -4.47
N MET A 58 6.69 -1.41 -4.01
CA MET A 58 6.18 -2.29 -2.97
C MET A 58 7.31 -3.06 -2.26
N SER A 59 6.92 -3.84 -1.24
CA SER A 59 7.80 -4.78 -0.56
C SER A 59 8.34 -5.87 -1.51
N ALA A 60 9.59 -6.30 -1.28
CA ALA A 60 10.20 -7.45 -1.95
C ALA A 60 9.62 -8.82 -1.50
N ASP A 61 8.58 -8.83 -0.65
CA ASP A 61 7.90 -10.04 -0.23
C ASP A 61 7.25 -10.79 -1.44
N PRO A 62 7.53 -12.10 -1.61
CA PRO A 62 6.95 -12.88 -2.71
C PRO A 62 5.42 -12.91 -2.74
N ALA A 63 4.74 -12.86 -1.59
CA ALA A 63 3.29 -12.81 -1.51
C ALA A 63 2.75 -11.46 -2.01
N VAL A 64 3.43 -10.36 -1.67
CA VAL A 64 3.13 -9.01 -2.16
C VAL A 64 3.30 -8.94 -3.68
N LEU A 65 4.39 -9.49 -4.21
CA LEU A 65 4.62 -9.58 -5.66
C LEU A 65 3.53 -10.37 -6.39
N ARG A 66 3.10 -11.51 -5.84
CA ARG A 66 1.98 -12.30 -6.40
C ARG A 66 0.68 -11.51 -6.39
N ALA A 67 0.39 -10.83 -5.29
CA ALA A 67 -0.80 -9.99 -5.14
C ALA A 67 -0.81 -8.83 -6.15
N ALA A 68 0.32 -8.15 -6.33
CA ALA A 68 0.45 -7.08 -7.32
C ALA A 68 0.26 -7.60 -8.75
N ARG A 69 0.89 -8.73 -9.10
CA ARG A 69 0.67 -9.36 -10.42
C ARG A 69 -0.81 -9.71 -10.64
N SER A 70 -1.49 -10.23 -9.63
CA SER A 70 -2.93 -10.48 -9.69
C SER A 70 -3.74 -9.19 -9.91
N GLY A 71 -3.33 -8.08 -9.28
CA GLY A 71 -3.93 -6.76 -9.50
C GLY A 71 -3.75 -6.27 -10.95
N VAL A 72 -2.57 -6.43 -11.54
CA VAL A 72 -2.31 -6.07 -12.95
C VAL A 72 -3.16 -6.90 -13.91
N LEU A 73 -3.30 -8.21 -13.64
CA LEU A 73 -4.15 -9.09 -14.45
C LEU A 73 -5.62 -8.66 -14.39
N ALA A 74 -6.14 -8.37 -13.19
CA ALA A 74 -7.49 -7.88 -13.02
C ALA A 74 -7.71 -6.53 -13.73
N ALA A 75 -6.73 -5.64 -13.71
CA ALA A 75 -6.77 -4.39 -14.47
C ALA A 75 -6.81 -4.64 -15.99
N ALA A 76 -6.04 -5.60 -16.50
CA ALA A 76 -6.05 -5.96 -17.92
C ALA A 76 -7.38 -6.55 -18.37
N GLU A 77 -8.03 -7.37 -17.55
CA GLU A 77 -9.38 -7.89 -17.83
C GLU A 77 -10.42 -6.76 -17.94
N VAL A 78 -10.40 -5.83 -16.97
CA VAL A 78 -11.29 -4.66 -16.99
C VAL A 78 -11.01 -3.76 -18.20
N ALA A 79 -9.73 -3.50 -18.50
CA ALA A 79 -9.35 -2.72 -19.67
C ALA A 79 -9.86 -3.36 -20.97
N GLY A 80 -9.70 -4.68 -21.12
CA GLY A 80 -10.20 -5.43 -22.28
C GLY A 80 -11.73 -5.34 -22.42
N ALA A 81 -12.46 -5.47 -21.32
CA ALA A 81 -13.92 -5.31 -21.32
C ALA A 81 -14.38 -3.89 -21.71
N LEU A 82 -13.53 -2.88 -21.49
CA LEU A 82 -13.79 -1.48 -21.86
C LEU A 82 -13.21 -1.10 -23.24
N GLY A 83 -12.57 -2.02 -23.96
CA GLY A 83 -11.90 -1.73 -25.23
C GLY A 83 -10.65 -0.84 -25.09
N LEU A 84 -10.02 -0.83 -23.91
CA LEU A 84 -8.82 -0.05 -23.60
C LEU A 84 -7.55 -0.91 -23.73
N PRO A 85 -6.38 -0.28 -23.99
CA PRO A 85 -5.11 -0.99 -23.93
C PRO A 85 -4.88 -1.61 -22.55
N ALA A 86 -4.34 -2.84 -22.52
CA ALA A 86 -4.00 -3.49 -21.27
C ALA A 86 -2.89 -2.71 -20.53
N PRO A 87 -3.07 -2.36 -19.25
CA PRO A 87 -2.05 -1.66 -18.48
C PRO A 87 -0.89 -2.60 -18.14
N ARG A 88 0.34 -2.08 -18.17
CA ARG A 88 1.57 -2.84 -17.93
C ARG A 88 2.57 -2.05 -17.07
N PRO A 89 2.20 -1.67 -15.84
CA PRO A 89 3.13 -0.94 -14.97
C PRO A 89 4.37 -1.78 -14.67
N TRP A 90 5.51 -1.11 -14.48
CA TRP A 90 6.70 -1.73 -13.91
C TRP A 90 6.47 -2.06 -12.43
N LEU A 91 6.87 -3.25 -12.01
CA LEU A 91 6.88 -3.61 -10.60
C LEU A 91 8.27 -3.33 -10.03
N MET A 92 8.35 -2.33 -9.18
CA MET A 92 9.54 -1.96 -8.42
C MET A 92 9.42 -2.56 -7.02
N VAL A 93 10.50 -3.18 -6.55
CA VAL A 93 10.57 -3.75 -5.20
C VAL A 93 11.66 -3.07 -4.41
N SER A 94 11.35 -2.77 -3.17
CA SER A 94 12.32 -2.30 -2.18
C SER A 94 12.92 -3.49 -1.45
N VAL A 95 14.23 -3.66 -1.56
CA VAL A 95 15.01 -4.71 -0.89
C VAL A 95 15.65 -4.10 0.35
N GLN A 96 15.54 -4.81 1.48
CA GLN A 96 16.12 -4.38 2.75
C GLN A 96 17.64 -4.55 2.75
N ASP A 97 18.37 -3.47 3.05
CA ASP A 97 19.83 -3.48 3.16
C ASP A 97 20.28 -3.59 4.62
N GLY A 98 20.00 -4.73 5.23
CA GLY A 98 20.41 -5.06 6.60
C GLY A 98 19.38 -4.76 7.69
N ARG A 99 19.72 -5.17 8.93
CA ARG A 99 18.81 -5.19 10.07
C ARG A 99 18.46 -3.79 10.59
N ASP A 100 19.35 -2.83 10.44
CA ASP A 100 19.19 -1.47 10.98
C ASP A 100 18.54 -0.50 9.99
N ASP A 101 17.98 -1.00 8.89
CA ASP A 101 17.30 -0.17 7.91
C ASP A 101 16.01 0.43 8.50
N LEU A 102 16.06 1.73 8.74
CA LEU A 102 14.97 2.49 9.34
C LEU A 102 13.68 2.43 8.52
N HIS A 103 13.75 2.12 7.22
CA HIS A 103 12.59 2.01 6.32
C HIS A 103 11.75 0.74 6.55
N PHE A 104 12.30 -0.27 7.25
CA PHE A 104 11.64 -1.56 7.47
C PHE A 104 11.15 -1.77 8.90
N ARG A 105 11.39 -0.81 9.81
CA ARG A 105 10.91 -0.88 11.19
C ARG A 105 9.40 -0.71 11.27
N LYS A 106 8.73 -1.57 12.01
CA LYS A 106 7.28 -1.57 12.24
C LYS A 106 6.99 -1.20 13.69
N ALA A 107 5.81 -0.63 13.91
CA ALA A 107 5.39 -0.29 15.26
C ALA A 107 5.06 -1.57 16.04
N VAL A 108 5.52 -1.64 17.28
CA VAL A 108 5.22 -2.73 18.23
C VAL A 108 4.72 -2.11 19.53
N ILE A 109 3.72 -2.74 20.16
CA ILE A 109 3.22 -2.33 21.48
C ILE A 109 3.87 -3.25 22.52
N GLY A 110 4.70 -2.68 23.39
CA GLY A 110 5.49 -3.40 24.40
C GLY A 110 4.74 -3.76 25.69
N GLY A 111 3.45 -3.45 25.79
CA GLY A 111 2.65 -3.68 27.00
C GLY A 111 1.14 -3.69 26.75
N ALA A 112 0.36 -3.65 27.82
CA ALA A 112 -1.09 -3.50 27.71
C ALA A 112 -1.47 -2.02 27.71
N CYS A 113 -2.26 -1.59 26.73
CA CYS A 113 -2.86 -0.26 26.78
C CYS A 113 -3.85 -0.16 27.96
N PRO A 114 -3.87 0.97 28.69
CA PRO A 114 -4.92 1.25 29.68
C PRO A 114 -6.32 1.15 29.05
N ALA A 115 -7.30 0.70 29.84
CA ALA A 115 -8.67 0.50 29.37
C ALA A 115 -9.35 1.81 28.92
N ASP A 116 -8.93 2.94 29.49
CA ASP A 116 -9.38 4.30 29.23
C ASP A 116 -8.49 5.06 28.23
N CYS A 117 -7.62 4.36 27.50
CA CYS A 117 -6.79 4.98 26.47
C CYS A 117 -7.63 5.46 25.27
N ASP A 118 -7.53 6.76 24.93
CA ASP A 118 -8.16 7.38 23.75
C ASP A 118 -7.55 6.96 22.39
N ARG A 119 -6.57 6.05 22.40
CA ARG A 119 -5.90 5.47 21.22
C ARG A 119 -5.51 6.50 20.14
N PRO A 120 -4.74 7.56 20.46
CA PRO A 120 -4.29 8.52 19.46
C PRO A 120 -3.45 7.86 18.34
N CYS A 121 -2.75 6.76 18.63
CA CYS A 121 -1.99 5.97 17.67
C CYS A 121 -2.84 5.44 16.50
N GLU A 122 -4.10 5.06 16.76
CA GLU A 122 -5.05 4.62 15.74
C GLU A 122 -5.42 5.76 14.81
N ARG A 123 -5.81 6.91 15.37
CA ARG A 123 -6.26 8.10 14.63
C ARG A 123 -5.20 8.65 13.69
N VAL A 124 -3.92 8.57 14.07
CA VAL A 124 -2.82 9.07 13.24
C VAL A 124 -2.29 8.03 12.27
N CYS A 125 -2.74 6.76 12.33
CA CYS A 125 -2.24 5.69 11.49
C CYS A 125 -2.88 5.74 10.10
N PRO A 126 -2.13 6.11 9.05
CA PRO A 126 -2.69 6.18 7.70
C PRO A 126 -2.96 4.79 7.09
N ALA A 127 -2.37 3.74 7.67
CA ALA A 127 -2.52 2.36 7.20
C ALA A 127 -3.63 1.60 7.91
N ASP A 128 -4.32 2.21 8.88
CA ASP A 128 -5.33 1.53 9.70
C ASP A 128 -4.76 0.22 10.31
N ALA A 129 -3.52 0.30 10.80
CA ALA A 129 -2.74 -0.85 11.24
C ALA A 129 -2.95 -1.20 12.73
N PHE A 130 -4.02 -0.74 13.36
CA PHE A 130 -4.30 -1.01 14.77
C PHE A 130 -5.63 -1.73 14.93
N ARG A 131 -5.70 -2.73 15.81
CA ARG A 131 -6.94 -3.46 16.09
C ARG A 131 -6.88 -4.10 17.48
N ALA A 132 -8.04 -4.35 18.07
CA ALA A 132 -8.15 -5.25 19.20
C ALA A 132 -8.01 -6.71 18.73
N ASP A 133 -7.22 -7.51 19.44
CA ASP A 133 -7.18 -8.95 19.27
C ASP A 133 -8.41 -9.64 19.90
N GLU A 134 -8.49 -10.97 19.80
CA GLU A 134 -9.61 -11.75 20.34
C GLU A 134 -9.77 -11.62 21.86
N ALA A 135 -8.68 -11.32 22.58
CA ALA A 135 -8.68 -11.08 24.01
C ALA A 135 -8.99 -9.61 24.36
N GLY A 136 -9.25 -8.77 23.35
CA GLY A 136 -9.53 -7.34 23.51
C GLY A 136 -8.28 -6.48 23.69
N ALA A 137 -7.07 -7.05 23.61
CA ALA A 137 -5.84 -6.29 23.75
C ALA A 137 -5.52 -5.53 22.46
N TRP A 138 -5.05 -4.30 22.61
CA TRP A 138 -4.72 -3.44 21.47
C TRP A 138 -3.40 -3.88 20.82
N ARG A 139 -3.42 -4.13 19.50
CA ARG A 139 -2.29 -4.66 18.73
C ARG A 139 -2.06 -3.86 17.45
N VAL A 140 -0.83 -3.96 16.94
CA VAL A 140 -0.46 -3.51 15.60
C VAL A 140 -0.57 -4.70 14.64
N LEU A 141 -1.29 -4.52 13.55
CA LEU A 141 -1.30 -5.42 12.40
C LEU A 141 -0.03 -5.20 11.60
N ALA A 142 0.99 -6.03 11.87
CA ALA A 142 2.33 -5.86 11.32
C ALA A 142 2.31 -5.81 9.79
N GLU A 143 1.47 -6.60 9.15
CA GLU A 143 1.33 -6.65 7.69
C GLU A 143 0.88 -5.32 7.08
N ARG A 144 0.06 -4.52 7.79
CA ARG A 144 -0.40 -3.21 7.31
C ARG A 144 0.57 -2.08 7.69
N CYS A 145 1.33 -2.25 8.78
CA CYS A 145 2.28 -1.25 9.23
C CYS A 145 3.45 -1.13 8.24
N TYR A 146 3.56 0.03 7.59
CA TYR A 146 4.66 0.32 6.66
C TYR A 146 5.79 1.16 7.30
N GLY A 147 5.78 1.35 8.62
CA GLY A 147 6.90 1.97 9.34
C GLY A 147 6.96 3.50 9.34
N CYS A 148 5.84 4.20 9.12
CA CYS A 148 5.83 5.68 9.09
C CYS A 148 6.18 6.38 10.42
N GLY A 149 6.17 5.66 11.55
CA GLY A 149 6.50 6.19 12.87
C GLY A 149 5.53 7.21 13.47
N ARG A 150 4.45 7.62 12.78
CA ARG A 150 3.51 8.66 13.25
C ARG A 150 2.83 8.35 14.59
N CYS A 151 2.67 7.07 14.89
CA CYS A 151 2.06 6.61 16.14
C CYS A 151 2.99 6.71 17.36
N LEU A 152 4.31 6.69 17.16
CA LEU A 152 5.31 6.66 18.23
C LEU A 152 5.23 7.92 19.11
N PRO A 153 5.33 9.16 18.58
CA PRO A 153 5.38 10.36 19.42
C PRO A 153 4.03 10.76 20.03
N VAL A 154 2.92 10.14 19.61
CA VAL A 154 1.57 10.52 20.09
C VAL A 154 1.06 9.59 21.20
N CYS A 155 1.81 8.55 21.55
CA CYS A 155 1.42 7.65 22.63
C CYS A 155 1.61 8.34 23.98
N PRO A 156 0.55 8.59 24.78
CA PRO A 156 0.71 9.27 26.08
C PRO A 156 1.33 8.38 27.16
N TYR A 157 1.51 7.09 26.86
CA TYR A 157 2.01 6.07 27.79
C TYR A 157 3.37 5.49 27.37
N ASP A 158 3.97 5.99 26.29
CA ASP A 158 5.25 5.51 25.74
C ASP A 158 5.31 3.98 25.53
N LEU A 159 4.18 3.37 25.18
CA LEU A 159 4.05 1.91 24.99
C LEU A 159 4.47 1.42 23.59
N LEU A 160 4.80 2.33 22.68
CA LEU A 160 5.09 2.02 21.28
C LEU A 160 6.59 2.15 20.98
N SER A 161 7.16 1.10 20.38
CA SER A 161 8.52 1.06 19.85
C SER A 161 8.52 0.81 18.33
N ALA A 162 9.66 1.00 17.68
CA ALA A 162 9.87 0.68 16.27
C ALA A 162 10.90 -0.46 16.15
N GLU A 163 10.47 -1.60 15.63
CA GLU A 163 11.26 -2.84 15.50
C GLU A 163 11.29 -3.35 14.06
#